data_AF-A0A5C4TJ24-F1
#
_entry.id   AF-A0A5C4TJ24-F1
#
_cell.length_a   1.000
_cell.length_b   1.000
_cell.length_c   1.000
_cell.angle_alpha   90.00
_cell.angle_beta   90.00
_cell.angle_gamma   90.00
#
_symmetry.space_group_name_H-M   'P 1'
#
loop_
_entity.id
_entity.type
_entity.pdbx_description
1 polymer ?
#
loop_
_entity_poly.entity_id
_entity_poly.type
_entity_poly.pdbx_seq_one_letter_code
_entity_poly.pdbx_strand_id
1 'polypeptide(L)'
;MRKVKRTAWITVILSLFPLMLGMYYYQNLPNKMATHFNLKGVANGYLNKGVAVIGMPVLFIFLDFLVIFLTMYALKRTPNSNVKFIMVNSLN
;
A
#
# COMPACT_ATOMS: atom_id res chain seq x y z
N MET A 1 -10.80 15.37 -11.90
CA MET A 1 -9.74 14.40 -12.30
C MET A 1 -8.31 14.84 -11.94
N ARG A 2 -7.92 16.13 -12.02
CA ARG A 2 -6.53 16.57 -11.70
C ARG A 2 -6.07 16.23 -10.26
N LYS A 3 -6.95 16.37 -9.25
CA LYS A 3 -6.64 16.04 -7.85
C LYS A 3 -6.36 14.55 -7.63
N VAL A 4 -7.16 13.66 -8.22
CA VAL A 4 -6.98 12.19 -8.11
C VAL A 4 -5.65 11.75 -8.73
N LYS A 5 -5.28 12.31 -9.89
CA LYS A 5 -3.99 12.05 -10.51
C LYS A 5 -2.82 12.47 -9.61
N ARG A 6 -2.91 13.64 -8.96
CA ARG A 6 -1.87 14.13 -8.03
C ARG A 6 -1.73 13.23 -6.80
N THR A 7 -2.85 12.83 -6.18
CA THR A 7 -2.83 11.94 -5.01
C THR A 7 -2.25 10.56 -5.36
N ALA A 8 -2.59 9.99 -6.52
CA ALA A 8 -2.05 8.69 -6.96
C ALA A 8 -0.52 8.72 -7.16
N TRP A 9 0.03 9.81 -7.71
CA TRP A 9 1.49 9.96 -7.82
C TRP A 9 2.18 10.08 -6.46
N ILE A 10 1.56 10.81 -5.52
CA ILE A 10 2.09 10.95 -4.15
C ILE A 10 2.12 9.58 -3.44
N THR A 11 1.06 8.78 -3.56
CA THR A 11 1.02 7.44 -2.93
C THR A 11 2.07 6.51 -3.50
N VAL A 12 2.28 6.52 -4.83
CA VAL A 12 3.34 5.72 -5.48
C VAL A 12 4.75 6.13 -5.03
N ILE A 13 5.01 7.44 -4.93
CA ILE A 13 6.31 7.93 -4.44
C ILE A 13 6.52 7.53 -2.98
N LEU A 14 5.47 7.66 -2.15
CA LEU A 14 5.53 7.29 -0.74
C LEU A 14 5.74 5.79 -0.54
N SER A 15 5.13 4.94 -1.38
CA SER A 15 5.35 3.49 -1.36
C SER A 15 6.74 3.06 -1.84
N LEU A 16 7.40 3.87 -2.68
CA LEU A 16 8.77 3.62 -3.12
C LEU A 16 9.83 3.97 -2.06
N PHE A 17 9.54 4.95 -1.19
CA PHE A 17 10.46 5.36 -0.13
C PHE A 17 10.97 4.23 0.78
N PRO A 18 10.13 3.33 1.33
CA PRO A 18 10.60 2.21 2.14
C PRO A 18 11.46 1.21 1.34
N LEU A 19 11.21 1.06 0.04
CA LEU A 19 12.02 0.22 -0.84
C LEU A 19 13.42 0.84 -1.03
N MET A 20 13.50 2.16 -1.22
CA MET A 20 14.77 2.89 -1.30
C MET A 20 15.57 2.77 0.00
N LEU A 21 14.94 2.99 1.16
CA LEU A 21 15.59 2.83 2.46
C LEU A 21 16.07 1.40 2.69
N GLY A 22 15.22 0.41 2.38
CA GLY A 22 15.56 -1.00 2.52
C GLY A 22 16.74 -1.41 1.64
N MET A 23 16.84 -0.88 0.41
CA MET A 23 17.97 -1.12 -0.47
C MET A 23 19.25 -0.41 -0.01
N TYR A 24 19.13 0.83 0.47
CA TYR A 24 20.27 1.57 1.02
C TYR A 24 20.91 0.84 2.20
N TYR A 25 20.10 0.28 3.10
CA TYR A 25 20.58 -0.48 4.27
C TYR A 25 20.74 -1.98 4.01
N TYR A 26 20.52 -2.49 2.79
CA TYR A 26 20.38 -3.92 2.51
C TYR A 26 21.53 -4.79 3.01
N GLN A 27 22.77 -4.29 2.91
CA GLN A 27 23.97 -5.00 3.38
C GLN A 27 24.04 -5.08 4.91
N ASN A 28 23.49 -4.09 5.61
CA ASN A 28 23.49 -4.00 7.07
C ASN A 28 22.29 -4.72 7.70
N LEU A 29 21.33 -5.16 6.89
CA LEU A 29 20.14 -5.85 7.39
C LEU A 29 20.45 -7.33 7.74
N PRO A 30 19.89 -7.83 8.86
CA PRO A 30 20.02 -9.23 9.23
C PRO A 30 19.35 -10.13 8.20
N ASN A 31 19.89 -11.34 7.99
CA ASN A 31 19.34 -12.29 7.00
C ASN A 31 17.89 -12.71 7.30
N LYS A 32 17.47 -12.62 8.57
CA LYS A 32 16.08 -12.82 9.01
C LYS A 32 15.52 -11.51 9.54
N MET A 33 14.44 -11.04 8.93
CA MET A 33 13.73 -9.82 9.29
C MET A 33 12.41 -10.18 9.98
N ALA A 34 12.15 -9.62 11.16
CA ALA A 34 10.87 -9.80 11.85
C ALA A 34 9.77 -9.09 11.06
N THR A 35 8.69 -9.82 10.75
CA THR A 35 7.54 -9.30 9.99
C THR A 35 6.22 -9.50 10.74
N HIS A 36 6.22 -10.33 11.77
CA HIS A 36 5.06 -10.57 12.62
C HIS A 36 5.47 -10.57 14.08
N PHE A 37 4.71 -9.85 14.89
CA PHE A 37 4.87 -9.73 16.33
C PHE A 37 3.62 -10.27 17.02
N ASN A 38 3.79 -11.04 18.08
CA ASN A 38 2.67 -11.52 18.88
C ASN A 38 2.09 -10.40 19.77
N LEU A 39 1.00 -10.71 20.47
CA LEU A 39 0.33 -9.78 21.39
C LEU A 39 1.22 -9.32 22.57
N LYS A 40 2.34 -9.98 22.82
CA LYS A 40 3.34 -9.61 23.84
C LYS A 40 4.48 -8.76 23.26
N GLY A 41 4.40 -8.36 21.98
CA GLY A 41 5.44 -7.60 21.28
C GLY A 41 6.67 -8.41 20.90
N VAL A 42 6.64 -9.74 21.01
CA VAL A 42 7.76 -10.61 20.65
C VAL A 42 7.62 -11.02 19.18
N ALA A 43 8.68 -10.81 18.41
CA ALA A 43 8.76 -11.27 17.03
C ALA A 43 8.68 -12.81 16.98
N ASN A 44 7.68 -13.33 16.28
CA ASN A 44 7.48 -14.78 16.11
C ASN A 44 7.33 -15.19 14.63
N GLY A 45 7.25 -14.24 13.71
CA GLY A 45 7.32 -14.50 12.26
C GLY A 45 8.46 -13.73 11.62
N TYR A 46 9.27 -14.46 10.84
CA TYR A 46 10.45 -13.93 10.18
C TYR A 46 10.44 -14.27 8.70
N LEU A 47 10.92 -13.33 7.88
CA LEU A 47 11.16 -13.54 6.46
C LEU A 47 12.65 -13.33 6.14
N ASN A 48 13.09 -13.86 5.01
CA ASN A 48 14.40 -13.52 4.45
C ASN A 48 14.43 -12.02 4.13
N LYS A 49 15.57 -11.36 4.39
CA LYS A 49 15.77 -9.94 4.05
C LYS A 49 15.40 -9.57 2.61
N GLY A 50 15.69 -10.42 1.63
CA GLY A 50 15.31 -10.17 0.23
C GLY A 50 13.80 -10.12 0.03
N VAL A 51 13.06 -11.03 0.68
CA VAL A 51 11.60 -11.06 0.62
C VAL A 51 11.00 -9.87 1.38
N ALA A 52 11.56 -9.52 2.54
CA ALA A 52 11.09 -8.39 3.35
C ALA A 52 11.37 -7.03 2.70
N VAL A 53 12.52 -6.85 2.04
CA VAL A 53 12.94 -5.58 1.44
C VAL A 53 12.42 -5.38 0.03
N ILE A 54 12.32 -6.45 -0.77
CA ILE A 54 11.89 -6.35 -2.18
C ILE A 54 10.49 -6.94 -2.34
N GLY A 55 10.30 -8.19 -1.91
CA GLY A 55 9.04 -8.92 -2.13
C GLY A 55 7.81 -8.22 -1.54
N MET A 56 7.90 -7.80 -0.28
CA MET A 56 6.82 -7.11 0.43
C MET A 56 6.46 -5.75 -0.22
N PRO A 57 7.42 -4.83 -0.47
CA PRO A 57 7.12 -3.59 -1.17
C PRO A 57 6.54 -3.78 -2.57
N VAL A 58 7.04 -4.76 -3.35
CA VAL A 58 6.47 -5.08 -4.67
C VAL A 58 5.02 -5.56 -4.55
N LEU A 59 4.71 -6.41 -3.57
CA LEU A 59 3.35 -6.87 -3.30
C LEU A 59 2.43 -5.69 -2.92
N PHE A 60 2.90 -4.76 -2.08
CA PHE A 60 2.10 -3.58 -1.72
C PHE A 60 1.84 -2.66 -2.91
N ILE A 61 2.85 -2.41 -3.75
CA ILE A 61 2.67 -1.64 -4.98
C ILE A 61 1.63 -2.31 -5.89
N PHE A 62 1.68 -3.64 -6.03
CA PHE A 62 0.69 -4.39 -6.80
C PHE A 62 -0.72 -4.26 -6.22
N LEU A 63 -0.88 -4.38 -4.89
CA LEU A 63 -2.17 -4.20 -4.22
C LEU A 63 -2.71 -2.77 -4.39
N ASP A 64 -1.85 -1.75 -4.29
CA ASP A 64 -2.23 -0.36 -4.51
C ASP A 64 -2.75 -0.15 -5.95
N PHE A 65 -2.05 -0.69 -6.94
CA PHE A 65 -2.51 -0.65 -8.33
C PHE A 65 -3.84 -1.37 -8.52
N LEU A 66 -4.03 -2.53 -7.89
CA LEU A 66 -5.28 -3.28 -7.93
C LEU A 66 -6.44 -2.46 -7.34
N VAL A 67 -6.24 -1.85 -6.17
CA VAL A 67 -7.25 -1.00 -5.51
C VAL A 67 -7.60 0.21 -6.38
N ILE A 68 -6.60 0.89 -6.94
CA ILE A 68 -6.82 2.04 -7.83
C ILE A 68 -7.61 1.60 -9.07
N PHE A 69 -7.23 0.49 -9.69
CA PHE A 69 -7.90 -0.06 -10.86
C PHE A 69 -9.37 -0.40 -10.56
N LEU A 70 -9.64 -1.14 -9.49
CA LEU A 70 -10.99 -1.50 -9.07
C LEU A 70 -11.83 -0.27 -8.75
N THR A 71 -11.24 0.73 -8.07
CA THR A 71 -11.91 2.00 -7.76
C THR A 71 -12.27 2.75 -9.04
N MET A 72 -11.36 2.86 -10.00
CA MET A 72 -11.62 3.51 -11.29
C MET A 72 -12.69 2.76 -12.10
N TYR A 73 -12.62 1.43 -12.11
CA TYR A 73 -13.60 0.59 -12.79
C TYR A 73 -15.00 0.72 -12.19
N ALA A 74 -15.11 0.69 -10.85
CA ALA A 74 -16.36 0.90 -10.13
C ALA A 74 -16.95 2.30 -10.39
N LEU A 75 -16.12 3.34 -10.32
CA LEU A 75 -16.53 4.73 -10.60
C LEU A 75 -16.99 4.92 -12.05
N LYS A 76 -16.38 4.23 -13.02
CA LYS A 76 -16.81 4.28 -14.43
C LYS A 76 -18.17 3.60 -14.64
N ARG A 77 -18.52 2.62 -13.79
CA ARG A 77 -19.77 1.85 -13.87
C ARG A 77 -20.91 2.40 -13.02
N THR A 78 -20.69 3.38 -12.15
CA THR A 78 -21.76 4.06 -11.42
C THR A 78 -22.20 5.31 -12.20
N PRO A 79 -23.39 5.34 -12.84
CA PRO A 79 -23.73 6.39 -13.79
C PRO A 79 -24.40 7.61 -13.14
N ASN A 80 -24.22 7.90 -11.84
CA ASN A 80 -24.95 9.01 -11.23
C ASN A 80 -24.26 9.67 -10.03
N SER A 81 -24.09 10.99 -10.09
CA SER A 81 -23.55 11.87 -9.03
C SER A 81 -24.38 11.84 -7.73
N ASN A 82 -25.63 11.35 -7.80
CA ASN A 82 -26.56 11.29 -6.67
C ASN A 82 -26.22 10.21 -5.62
N VAL A 83 -25.56 9.09 -5.99
CA VAL A 83 -25.20 8.04 -5.02
C VAL A 83 -24.07 8.50 -4.09
N LYS A 84 -23.21 9.41 -4.57
CA LYS A 84 -22.10 9.97 -3.80
C LYS A 84 -22.58 10.94 -2.71
N PHE A 85 -23.73 11.57 -2.90
CA PHE A 85 -24.38 12.44 -1.91
C PHE A 85 -25.05 11.62 -0.79
N ILE A 86 -25.66 10.48 -1.15
CA ILE A 86 -26.35 9.60 -0.19
C ILE A 86 -25.37 8.89 0.75
N MET A 87 -24.24 8.38 0.24
CA MET A 87 -23.22 7.72 1.08
C MET A 87 -22.52 8.67 2.05
N VAL A 88 -22.40 9.96 1.72
CA VAL A 88 -21.78 10.97 2.59
C VAL A 88 -22.74 11.46 3.69
N ASN A 89 -24.04 11.57 3.39
CA ASN A 89 -25.05 11.95 4.38
C ASN A 89 -25.51 10.79 5.28
N SER A 90 -25.33 9.53 4.87
CA SER A 90 -25.67 8.34 5.69
C SER A 90 -24.68 8.06 6.83
N LEU A 91 -23.59 8.82 6.91
CA LEU A 91 -22.53 8.67 7.91
C LEU A 91 -22.54 9.81 8.96
N ASN A 92 -23.55 10.68 8.94
CA ASN A 92 -23.92 11.60 10.01
C ASN A 92 -25.23 11.13 10.65
#